data_AF-G5BBT0-F1
#
_entry.id   AF-G5BBT0-F1
#
_cell.length_a   1.000
_cell.length_b   1.000
_cell.length_c   1.000
_cell.angle_alpha   90.00
_cell.angle_beta   90.00
_cell.angle_gamma   90.00
#
_symmetry.space_group_name_H-M   'P 1'
#
loop_
_entity.id
_entity.type
_entity.pdbx_description
1 polymer ?
#
loop_
_entity_poly.entity_id
_entity_poly.type
_entity_poly.pdbx_seq_one_letter_code
_entity_poly.pdbx_strand_id
1 'polypeptide(L)'
;MKETPLSNCERRFLLRAIEEKKRLDGRQTYDYRNIKISFGTDYGCCIVELGKTRVLGQVSCELVAPKLNRATEGILFFNLELSQMAAPAFEPGRQSDLLVKLNRLLERCLRNSKCIDTESLCVVAGEKVWQIRVDIHLLNHDGNIIDAASIAAVVALCHFRRPDVSVQGEEVTLYTPEERDPVALSIHHMPICVSFAFFQQGTYLLVDPNEREERVMDGLLVIAMNKHREICTIQSSGGIMLLKDQVLRCSKIAGVKVAEITELIQKALENDQKVRKEGGKFGFAESIANQRITAFKMEKAPVDTSDVEEKAGEIIAEAEPPSEVVSKPVLWTSGTARIGEGVENSWGDLEDSEKDEDEGGSHEAVILDNIKMDTGAGVSDIGSQEPDRNKLLEILRDYLYCFPDIFIDDPIVLSDSEEEEMIILEPDKNPKKIRTQTTSAKQEKAPSKKPMKKRKKKRATN
;
A
#
# COMPACT_ATOMS: atom_id res chain seq x y z
N MET A 1 -19.33 1.57 -6.74
CA MET A 1 -20.00 2.40 -5.69
C MET A 1 -19.49 3.84 -5.83
N LYS A 2 -20.16 4.86 -5.28
CA LYS A 2 -19.79 6.27 -5.52
C LYS A 2 -19.07 6.90 -4.32
N GLU A 3 -18.07 7.74 -4.59
CA GLU A 3 -17.39 8.52 -3.57
C GLU A 3 -18.35 9.43 -2.82
N THR A 4 -18.11 9.58 -1.51
CA THR A 4 -18.81 10.57 -0.68
C THR A 4 -18.38 11.97 -1.12
N PRO A 5 -19.32 12.85 -1.49
CA PRO A 5 -18.97 14.21 -1.90
C PRO A 5 -18.45 15.02 -0.71
N LEU A 6 -17.47 15.88 -0.94
CA LEU A 6 -16.92 16.76 0.09
C LEU A 6 -17.86 17.94 0.35
N SER A 7 -18.17 18.20 1.62
CA SER A 7 -18.99 19.35 2.01
C SER A 7 -18.28 20.68 1.77
N ASN A 8 -19.04 21.71 1.35
CA ASN A 8 -18.51 23.07 1.21
C ASN A 8 -17.99 23.65 2.53
N CYS A 9 -18.63 23.28 3.65
CA CYS A 9 -18.17 23.71 4.98
C CYS A 9 -16.79 23.11 5.30
N GLU A 10 -16.62 21.82 5.02
CA GLU A 10 -15.37 21.11 5.26
C GLU A 10 -14.24 21.63 4.37
N ARG A 11 -14.51 21.83 3.08
CA ARG A 11 -13.54 22.44 2.15
C ARG A 11 -13.07 23.81 2.63
N ARG A 12 -13.99 24.70 3.00
CA ARG A 12 -13.64 26.05 3.49
C ARG A 12 -12.90 26.02 4.81
N PHE A 13 -13.28 25.11 5.71
CA PHE A 13 -12.61 24.94 7.00
C PHE A 13 -11.18 24.45 6.83
N LEU A 14 -10.96 23.45 5.96
CA LEU A 14 -9.64 22.95 5.62
C LEU A 14 -8.74 24.06 5.07
N LEU A 15 -9.22 24.82 4.08
CA LEU A 15 -8.43 25.90 3.49
C LEU A 15 -8.04 26.97 4.52
N ARG A 16 -8.96 27.36 5.42
CA ARG A 16 -8.64 28.29 6.52
C ARG A 16 -7.62 27.72 7.51
N ALA A 17 -7.71 26.44 7.82
CA ALA A 17 -6.73 25.79 8.69
C ALA A 17 -5.33 25.77 8.05
N ILE A 18 -5.25 25.54 6.73
CA ILE A 18 -3.99 25.62 5.97
C ILE A 18 -3.44 27.05 5.96
N GLU A 19 -4.29 28.08 5.85
CA GLU A 19 -3.87 29.48 5.95
C GLU A 19 -3.19 29.79 7.30
N GLU A 20 -3.70 29.20 8.39
CA GLU A 20 -3.12 29.27 9.73
C GLU A 20 -1.95 28.29 9.95
N LYS A 21 -1.56 27.51 8.93
CA LYS A 21 -0.53 26.46 9.00
C LYS A 21 -0.82 25.38 10.04
N LYS A 22 -2.10 25.06 10.26
CA LYS A 22 -2.54 23.98 11.16
C LYS A 22 -3.14 22.84 10.37
N ARG A 23 -2.75 21.61 10.70
CA ARG A 23 -3.33 20.38 10.12
C ARG A 23 -4.40 19.80 11.04
N LEU A 24 -5.32 19.02 10.46
CA LEU A 24 -6.39 18.36 11.21
C LEU A 24 -5.86 17.36 12.24
N ASP A 25 -4.76 16.67 11.92
CA ASP A 25 -4.18 15.64 12.79
C ASP A 25 -3.28 16.23 13.89
N GLY A 26 -3.07 17.55 13.92
CA GLY A 26 -2.13 18.21 14.83
C GLY A 26 -0.65 18.12 14.45
N ARG A 27 -0.32 17.51 13.30
CA ARG A 27 1.05 17.45 12.76
C ARG A 27 1.51 18.78 12.17
N GLN A 28 2.83 18.96 12.04
CA GLN A 28 3.39 20.11 11.33
C GLN A 28 3.28 19.94 9.80
N THR A 29 3.59 21.00 9.05
CA THR A 29 3.43 21.03 7.58
C THR A 29 4.37 20.09 6.84
N TYR A 30 5.54 19.77 7.41
CA TYR A 30 6.59 18.97 6.77
C TYR A 30 6.73 17.57 7.36
N ASP A 31 5.80 17.16 8.23
CA ASP A 31 5.88 15.89 8.94
C ASP A 31 5.09 14.78 8.23
N TYR A 32 5.72 13.63 8.11
CA TYR A 32 5.07 12.39 7.67
C TYR A 32 4.19 11.80 8.77
N ARG A 33 3.22 10.96 8.36
CA ARG A 33 2.54 10.03 9.28
C ARG A 33 3.53 9.00 9.82
N ASN A 34 3.13 8.33 10.90
CA ASN A 34 3.88 7.19 11.40
C ASN A 34 3.93 6.09 10.33
N ILE A 35 5.14 5.73 9.94
CA ILE A 35 5.39 4.66 8.97
C ILE A 35 5.64 3.37 9.77
N LYS A 36 4.89 2.32 9.44
CA LYS A 36 5.14 0.98 9.97
C LYS A 36 5.38 0.03 8.82
N ILE A 37 6.43 -0.77 8.94
CA ILE A 37 6.79 -1.78 7.96
C ILE A 37 6.63 -3.12 8.65
N SER A 38 5.79 -3.99 8.09
CA SER A 38 5.63 -5.38 8.51
C SER A 38 6.07 -6.29 7.38
N PHE A 39 6.76 -7.38 7.72
CA PHE A 39 7.17 -8.39 6.76
C PHE A 39 6.21 -9.58 6.77
N GLY A 40 6.05 -10.21 5.61
CA GLY A 40 5.33 -11.47 5.46
C GLY A 40 6.15 -12.66 5.93
N THR A 41 5.53 -13.84 5.85
CA THR A 41 6.23 -15.11 6.12
C THR A 41 7.25 -15.42 5.04
N ASP A 42 6.87 -15.19 3.79
CA ASP A 42 7.67 -15.37 2.60
C ASP A 42 8.61 -14.18 2.33
N TYR A 43 9.75 -14.46 1.70
CA TYR A 43 10.68 -13.42 1.27
C TYR A 43 10.09 -12.61 0.12
N GLY A 44 10.17 -11.29 0.21
CA GLY A 44 9.59 -10.36 -0.76
C GLY A 44 8.14 -9.94 -0.51
N CYS A 45 7.50 -10.43 0.56
CA CYS A 45 6.22 -9.92 1.03
C CYS A 45 6.42 -8.83 2.09
N CYS A 46 5.80 -7.67 1.89
CA CYS A 46 5.79 -6.59 2.87
C CYS A 46 4.46 -5.84 2.90
N ILE A 47 4.10 -5.34 4.07
CA ILE A 47 2.95 -4.47 4.28
C ILE A 47 3.46 -3.18 4.90
N VAL A 48 3.22 -2.08 4.19
CA VAL A 48 3.59 -0.74 4.63
C VAL A 48 2.32 -0.01 5.04
N GLU A 49 2.31 0.46 6.28
CA GLU A 49 1.28 1.35 6.80
C GLU A 49 1.84 2.76 6.90
N LEU A 50 1.21 3.70 6.18
CA LEU A 50 1.46 5.13 6.30
C LEU A 50 0.25 5.75 7.01
N GLY A 51 0.27 5.75 8.34
CA GLY A 51 -0.90 6.06 9.15
C GLY A 51 -2.04 5.07 8.91
N LYS A 52 -3.05 5.47 8.13
CA LYS A 52 -4.16 4.58 7.75
C LYS A 52 -4.03 4.04 6.33
N THR A 53 -3.21 4.65 5.47
CA THR A 53 -2.96 4.13 4.13
C THR A 53 -2.17 2.84 4.24
N ARG A 54 -2.64 1.78 3.59
CA ARG A 54 -2.02 0.45 3.67
C ARG A 54 -1.73 -0.08 2.27
N VAL A 55 -0.50 -0.50 2.06
CA VAL A 55 -0.03 -1.03 0.79
C VAL A 55 0.66 -2.37 1.03
N LEU A 56 0.29 -3.38 0.25
CA LEU A 56 0.96 -4.67 0.18
C LEU A 56 1.91 -4.66 -1.01
N GLY A 57 3.16 -5.04 -0.81
CA GLY A 57 4.14 -5.28 -1.87
C GLY A 57 4.54 -6.74 -1.88
N GLN A 58 4.44 -7.37 -3.06
CA GLN A 58 4.86 -8.73 -3.31
C GLN A 58 5.86 -8.76 -4.47
N VAL A 59 6.93 -9.54 -4.32
CA VAL A 59 7.90 -9.79 -5.40
C VAL A 59 7.83 -11.25 -5.80
N SER A 60 7.73 -11.50 -7.11
CA SER A 60 7.87 -12.82 -7.72
C SER A 60 8.99 -12.82 -8.75
N CYS A 61 9.53 -14.02 -9.03
CA CYS A 61 10.67 -14.19 -9.92
C CYS A 61 10.47 -15.44 -10.78
N GLU A 62 10.68 -15.30 -12.08
CA GLU A 62 10.50 -16.36 -13.08
C GLU A 62 11.68 -16.37 -14.06
N LEU A 63 11.98 -17.52 -14.67
CA LEU A 63 12.98 -17.63 -15.73
C LEU A 63 12.33 -17.53 -17.10
N VAL A 64 12.67 -16.47 -17.83
CA VAL A 64 12.07 -16.15 -19.13
C VAL A 64 13.17 -15.86 -20.14
N ALA A 65 12.86 -16.02 -21.42
CA ALA A 65 13.77 -15.61 -22.49
C ALA A 65 13.89 -14.08 -22.52
N PRO A 66 15.10 -13.52 -22.65
CA PRO A 66 15.29 -12.08 -22.68
C PRO A 66 14.68 -11.45 -23.94
N LYS A 67 14.51 -10.13 -23.91
CA LYS A 67 14.13 -9.38 -25.10
C LYS A 67 15.28 -9.39 -26.11
N LEU A 68 14.96 -9.53 -27.40
CA LEU A 68 15.95 -9.58 -28.49
C LEU A 68 16.88 -8.35 -28.52
N ASN A 69 16.38 -7.17 -28.13
CA ASN A 69 17.17 -5.93 -28.13
C ASN A 69 18.24 -5.91 -27.04
N ARG A 70 18.01 -6.62 -25.93
CA ARG A 70 18.90 -6.63 -24.75
C ARG A 70 18.91 -8.02 -24.15
N ALA A 71 19.78 -8.86 -24.72
CA ALA A 71 19.91 -10.28 -24.41
C ALA A 71 20.69 -10.56 -23.11
N THR A 72 21.38 -9.55 -22.57
CA THR A 72 22.30 -9.67 -21.41
C THR A 72 21.73 -9.06 -20.13
N GLU A 73 20.49 -8.57 -20.14
CA GLU A 73 19.85 -7.99 -18.96
C GLU A 73 18.55 -8.73 -18.62
N GLY A 74 18.26 -8.83 -17.32
CA GLY A 74 16.99 -9.31 -16.80
C GLY A 74 15.86 -8.31 -17.00
N ILE A 75 14.63 -8.81 -16.87
CA ILE A 75 13.42 -8.03 -17.10
C ILE A 75 12.80 -7.66 -15.75
N LEU A 76 12.50 -6.39 -15.56
CA LEU A 76 11.80 -5.89 -14.38
C LEU A 76 10.40 -5.41 -14.76
N PHE A 77 9.38 -6.00 -14.15
CA PHE A 77 7.98 -5.64 -14.36
C PHE A 77 7.38 -5.08 -13.07
N PHE A 78 6.73 -3.92 -13.16
CA PHE A 78 6.03 -3.28 -12.05
C PHE A 78 4.55 -3.22 -12.35
N ASN A 79 3.75 -3.56 -11.37
CA ASN A 79 2.31 -3.49 -11.47
C ASN A 79 1.73 -3.00 -10.13
N LEU A 80 1.16 -1.81 -10.14
CA LEU A 80 0.32 -1.31 -9.06
C LEU A 80 -1.13 -1.58 -9.44
N GLU A 81 -1.86 -2.21 -8.51
CA GLU A 81 -3.28 -2.46 -8.61
C GLU A 81 -4.03 -1.72 -7.48
N LEU A 82 -5.11 -1.05 -7.85
CA LEU A 82 -6.02 -0.42 -6.89
C LEU A 82 -7.12 -1.42 -6.53
N SER A 83 -7.05 -1.98 -5.32
CA SER A 83 -8.09 -2.87 -4.83
C SER A 83 -9.41 -2.12 -4.61
N GLN A 84 -10.53 -2.78 -4.89
CA GLN A 84 -11.88 -2.29 -4.55
C GLN A 84 -12.05 -2.04 -3.05
N MET A 85 -11.24 -2.71 -2.20
CA MET A 85 -11.23 -2.51 -0.75
C MET A 85 -10.65 -1.14 -0.36
N ALA A 86 -9.79 -0.55 -1.19
CA ALA A 86 -9.08 0.67 -0.83
C ALA A 86 -9.98 1.90 -0.86
N ALA A 87 -10.85 2.00 -1.86
CA ALA A 87 -11.89 3.02 -1.92
C ALA A 87 -13.10 2.49 -2.67
N PRO A 88 -14.33 2.88 -2.28
CA PRO A 88 -15.55 2.46 -2.98
C PRO A 88 -15.62 2.93 -4.45
N ALA A 89 -14.81 3.92 -4.80
CA ALA A 89 -14.66 4.48 -6.14
C ALA A 89 -13.91 3.58 -7.13
N PHE A 90 -13.08 2.68 -6.62
CA PHE A 90 -12.16 1.88 -7.44
C PHE A 90 -12.85 0.63 -7.95
N GLU A 91 -13.52 0.76 -9.07
CA GLU A 91 -14.17 -0.39 -9.73
C GLU A 91 -13.14 -1.21 -10.52
N PRO A 92 -13.07 -2.54 -10.30
CA PRO A 92 -12.11 -3.40 -11.00
C PRO A 92 -12.39 -3.39 -12.50
N GLY A 93 -11.33 -3.34 -13.31
CA GLY A 93 -11.41 -3.34 -14.77
C GLY A 93 -11.55 -1.95 -15.41
N ARG A 94 -11.86 -0.90 -14.64
CA ARG A 94 -11.75 0.48 -15.11
C ARG A 94 -10.33 0.99 -14.87
N GLN A 95 -9.55 1.13 -15.95
CA GLN A 95 -8.26 1.81 -15.89
C GLN A 95 -8.50 3.30 -15.57
N SER A 96 -8.31 3.69 -14.31
CA SER A 96 -8.47 5.08 -13.88
C SER A 96 -7.26 5.90 -14.29
N ASP A 97 -7.45 7.20 -14.54
CA ASP A 97 -6.35 8.13 -14.82
C ASP A 97 -5.31 8.12 -13.68
N LEU A 98 -5.78 7.93 -12.45
CA LEU A 98 -4.95 7.74 -11.28
C LEU A 98 -4.04 6.51 -11.42
N LEU A 99 -4.59 5.35 -11.79
CA LEU A 99 -3.83 4.12 -11.95
C LEU A 99 -2.71 4.26 -12.98
N VAL A 100 -3.02 4.82 -14.15
CA VAL A 100 -2.04 5.01 -15.23
C VAL A 100 -0.93 5.97 -14.79
N LYS A 101 -1.30 7.07 -14.13
CA LYS A 101 -0.34 8.05 -13.61
C LYS A 101 0.59 7.42 -12.56
N LEU A 102 0.04 6.71 -11.59
CA LEU A 102 0.79 6.07 -10.50
C LEU A 102 1.73 4.98 -11.03
N ASN A 103 1.21 4.09 -11.89
CA ASN A 103 2.01 3.03 -12.50
C ASN A 103 3.18 3.59 -13.30
N ARG A 104 2.93 4.58 -14.15
CA ARG A 104 3.98 5.19 -14.98
C ARG A 104 5.01 5.93 -14.13
N LEU A 105 4.59 6.60 -13.06
CA LEU A 105 5.49 7.29 -12.14
C LEU A 105 6.40 6.30 -11.40
N LEU A 106 5.84 5.23 -10.84
CA LEU A 106 6.61 4.21 -10.13
C LEU A 106 7.56 3.45 -11.06
N GLU A 107 7.09 3.07 -12.25
CA GLU A 107 7.93 2.44 -13.28
C GLU A 107 9.10 3.35 -13.66
N ARG A 108 8.84 4.64 -13.90
CA ARG A 108 9.89 5.62 -14.21
C ARG A 108 10.86 5.80 -13.05
N CYS A 109 10.35 5.88 -11.82
CA CYS A 109 11.17 6.05 -10.63
C CYS A 109 12.15 4.88 -10.43
N LEU A 110 11.68 3.64 -10.54
CA LEU A 110 12.49 2.46 -10.22
C LEU A 110 13.32 1.97 -11.42
N ARG A 111 12.76 2.02 -12.64
CA ARG A 111 13.46 1.56 -13.85
C ARG A 111 14.49 2.58 -14.33
N ASN A 112 14.15 3.86 -14.42
CA ASN A 112 15.09 4.85 -14.97
C ASN A 112 16.22 5.15 -13.99
N SER A 113 15.95 5.06 -12.68
CA SER A 113 17.02 5.23 -11.70
C SER A 113 18.05 4.10 -11.77
N LYS A 114 17.71 2.93 -12.34
CA LYS A 114 18.53 1.70 -12.27
C LYS A 114 18.83 1.33 -10.82
N CYS A 115 17.78 1.32 -9.98
CA CYS A 115 17.91 0.96 -8.57
C CYS A 115 18.41 -0.48 -8.37
N ILE A 116 18.00 -1.39 -9.25
CA ILE A 116 18.44 -2.79 -9.28
C ILE A 116 19.42 -3.04 -10.41
N ASP A 117 20.34 -3.97 -10.18
CA ASP A 117 21.28 -4.44 -11.21
C ASP A 117 20.60 -5.48 -12.10
N THR A 118 20.18 -5.07 -13.30
CA THR A 118 19.58 -5.96 -14.29
C THR A 118 20.59 -6.89 -14.96
N GLU A 119 21.88 -6.60 -14.93
CA GLU A 119 22.91 -7.45 -15.53
C GLU A 119 23.18 -8.67 -14.64
N SER A 120 23.15 -8.50 -13.32
CA SER A 120 23.23 -9.59 -12.33
C SER A 120 22.10 -10.63 -12.41
N LEU A 121 21.05 -10.31 -13.17
CA LEU A 121 19.86 -11.13 -13.40
C LEU A 121 19.97 -12.00 -14.66
N CYS A 122 21.01 -11.85 -15.46
CA CYS A 122 21.24 -12.73 -16.61
C CYS A 122 21.86 -14.06 -16.15
N VAL A 123 21.29 -15.19 -16.60
CA VAL A 123 21.83 -16.53 -16.31
C VAL A 123 22.57 -17.06 -17.53
N VAL A 124 21.88 -17.17 -18.67
CA VAL A 124 22.45 -17.52 -19.98
C VAL A 124 22.06 -16.44 -20.98
N ALA A 125 23.04 -15.73 -21.50
CA ALA A 125 22.81 -14.62 -22.43
C ALA A 125 22.03 -15.08 -23.67
N GLY A 126 20.93 -14.41 -23.97
CA GLY A 126 20.09 -14.70 -25.14
C GLY A 126 19.11 -15.87 -24.97
N GLU A 127 19.19 -16.66 -23.90
CA GLU A 127 18.31 -17.82 -23.71
C GLU A 127 17.47 -17.72 -22.43
N LYS A 128 18.11 -17.48 -21.27
CA LYS A 128 17.45 -17.48 -19.96
C LYS A 128 17.93 -16.32 -19.11
N VAL A 129 16.99 -15.45 -18.74
CA VAL A 129 17.21 -14.37 -17.78
C VAL A 129 16.13 -14.38 -16.70
N TRP A 130 16.43 -13.82 -15.55
CA TRP A 130 15.44 -13.60 -14.52
C TRP A 130 14.49 -12.47 -14.91
N GLN A 131 13.20 -12.76 -14.81
CA GLN A 131 12.13 -11.80 -14.83
C GLN A 131 11.64 -11.58 -13.39
N ILE A 132 11.87 -10.39 -12.86
CA ILE A 132 11.37 -9.98 -11.55
C ILE A 132 10.10 -9.18 -11.75
N ARG A 133 9.04 -9.58 -11.06
CA ARG A 133 7.76 -8.89 -11.05
C ARG A 133 7.47 -8.38 -9.65
N VAL A 134 7.17 -7.09 -9.54
CA VAL A 134 6.77 -6.46 -8.29
C VAL A 134 5.30 -6.06 -8.43
N ASP A 135 4.45 -6.71 -7.66
CA ASP A 135 3.03 -6.41 -7.57
C ASP A 135 2.76 -5.60 -6.29
N ILE A 136 2.11 -4.46 -6.45
CA ILE A 136 1.76 -3.54 -5.36
C ILE A 136 0.24 -3.47 -5.31
N HIS A 137 -0.35 -3.90 -4.19
CA HIS A 137 -1.79 -3.82 -3.98
C HIS A 137 -2.10 -2.74 -2.95
N LEU A 138 -2.88 -1.75 -3.35
CA LEU A 138 -3.41 -0.77 -2.41
C LEU A 138 -4.56 -1.41 -1.62
N LEU A 139 -4.42 -1.53 -0.31
CA LEU A 139 -5.42 -2.15 0.57
C LEU A 139 -6.37 -1.11 1.18
N ASN A 140 -5.82 0.02 1.63
CA ASN A 140 -6.59 1.12 2.21
C ASN A 140 -6.07 2.46 1.69
N HIS A 141 -6.97 3.34 1.26
CA HIS A 141 -6.64 4.67 0.76
C HIS A 141 -7.04 5.75 1.77
N ASP A 142 -6.05 6.40 2.41
CA ASP A 142 -6.25 7.59 3.25
C ASP A 142 -5.27 8.70 2.84
N GLY A 143 -5.01 8.85 1.55
CA GLY A 143 -4.07 9.81 0.98
C GLY A 143 -2.62 9.31 0.86
N ASN A 144 -1.86 9.98 -0.01
CA ASN A 144 -0.46 9.76 -0.37
C ASN A 144 -0.10 8.31 -0.75
N ILE A 145 -0.70 7.82 -1.84
CA ILE A 145 -0.45 6.46 -2.34
C ILE A 145 0.98 6.31 -2.86
N ILE A 146 1.54 7.35 -3.47
CA ILE A 146 2.79 7.30 -4.22
C ILE A 146 3.96 6.98 -3.29
N ASP A 147 4.05 7.71 -2.17
CA ASP A 147 5.13 7.54 -1.22
C ASP A 147 5.03 6.15 -0.57
N ALA A 148 3.84 5.75 -0.11
CA ALA A 148 3.60 4.43 0.47
C ALA A 148 3.92 3.29 -0.51
N ALA A 149 3.55 3.43 -1.79
CA ALA A 149 3.85 2.44 -2.83
C ALA A 149 5.34 2.38 -3.15
N SER A 150 6.05 3.52 -3.19
CA SER A 150 7.49 3.55 -3.40
C SER A 150 8.25 2.87 -2.26
N ILE A 151 7.84 3.12 -1.01
CA ILE A 151 8.41 2.47 0.17
C ILE A 151 8.13 0.96 0.12
N ALA A 152 6.89 0.55 -0.18
CA ALA A 152 6.54 -0.87 -0.30
C ALA A 152 7.37 -1.57 -1.38
N ALA A 153 7.53 -0.97 -2.56
CA ALA A 153 8.31 -1.54 -3.64
C ALA A 153 9.79 -1.73 -3.25
N VAL A 154 10.42 -0.70 -2.68
CA VAL A 154 11.83 -0.75 -2.27
C VAL A 154 12.03 -1.75 -1.14
N VAL A 155 11.15 -1.75 -0.13
CA VAL A 155 11.21 -2.71 0.99
C VAL A 155 11.06 -4.14 0.47
N ALA A 156 10.08 -4.39 -0.40
CA ALA A 156 9.84 -5.71 -0.98
C ALA A 156 11.05 -6.20 -1.78
N LEU A 157 11.65 -5.34 -2.61
CA LEU A 157 12.84 -5.66 -3.39
C LEU A 157 14.07 -5.98 -2.51
N CYS A 158 14.29 -5.20 -1.45
CA CYS A 158 15.39 -5.44 -0.49
C CYS A 158 15.20 -6.75 0.30
N HIS A 159 13.95 -7.05 0.66
CA HIS A 159 13.58 -8.24 1.42
C HIS A 159 13.57 -9.51 0.55
N PHE A 160 13.29 -9.39 -0.75
CA PHE A 160 13.22 -10.53 -1.65
C PHE A 160 14.54 -11.29 -1.76
N ARG A 161 14.39 -12.60 -1.95
CA ARG A 161 15.48 -13.54 -2.18
C ARG A 161 15.11 -14.43 -3.35
N ARG A 162 15.98 -14.51 -4.36
CA ARG A 162 15.80 -15.39 -5.51
C ARG A 162 16.37 -16.79 -5.22
N PRO A 163 15.81 -17.85 -5.81
CA PRO A 163 16.41 -19.18 -5.71
C PRO A 163 17.79 -19.22 -6.40
N ASP A 164 18.70 -20.03 -5.87
CA ASP A 164 20.04 -20.20 -6.42
C ASP A 164 20.01 -21.07 -7.68
N VAL A 165 20.90 -20.77 -8.62
CA VAL A 165 20.97 -21.45 -9.92
C VAL A 165 22.39 -21.80 -10.26
N SER A 166 22.62 -23.03 -10.71
CA SER A 166 23.90 -23.42 -11.28
C SER A 166 23.77 -23.66 -12.78
N VAL A 167 24.76 -23.14 -13.50
CA VAL A 167 24.86 -23.22 -14.95
C VAL A 167 26.05 -24.11 -15.28
N GLN A 168 25.79 -25.23 -15.95
CA GLN A 168 26.83 -26.10 -16.50
C GLN A 168 26.70 -26.12 -18.02
N GLY A 169 27.46 -25.26 -18.70
CA GLY A 169 27.30 -25.04 -20.14
C GLY A 169 25.95 -24.40 -20.45
N GLU A 170 25.08 -25.14 -21.13
CA GLU A 170 23.71 -24.72 -21.48
C GLU A 170 22.65 -25.25 -20.50
N GLU A 171 22.99 -26.19 -19.62
CA GLU A 171 22.04 -26.76 -18.66
C GLU A 171 21.92 -25.87 -17.41
N VAL A 172 20.70 -25.40 -17.15
CA VAL A 172 20.36 -24.56 -15.99
C VAL A 172 19.61 -25.43 -14.97
N THR A 173 20.21 -25.62 -13.80
CA THR A 173 19.59 -26.34 -12.68
C THR A 173 19.14 -25.36 -11.60
N LEU A 174 17.87 -25.47 -11.19
CA LEU A 174 17.27 -24.64 -10.15
C LEU A 174 17.26 -25.40 -8.85
N TYR A 175 17.77 -24.79 -7.79
CA TYR A 175 17.70 -25.37 -6.45
C TYR A 175 16.49 -24.85 -5.71
N THR A 176 15.86 -25.74 -4.94
CA THR A 176 14.79 -25.35 -4.04
C THR A 176 15.37 -24.60 -2.82
N PRO A 177 14.58 -23.75 -2.14
CA PRO A 177 15.05 -23.03 -0.95
C PRO A 177 15.44 -23.96 0.22
N GLU A 178 15.07 -25.25 0.18
CA GLU A 178 15.46 -26.26 1.16
C GLU A 178 16.84 -26.85 0.86
N GLU A 179 17.21 -26.93 -0.41
CA GLU A 179 18.52 -27.44 -0.85
C GLU A 179 19.61 -26.39 -0.70
N ARG A 180 19.29 -25.12 -0.99
CA ARG A 180 20.22 -24.00 -0.90
C ARG A 180 19.56 -22.73 -0.41
N ASP A 181 20.34 -21.95 0.32
CA ASP A 181 19.95 -20.63 0.80
C ASP A 181 19.63 -19.68 -0.36
N PRO A 182 18.44 -19.07 -0.39
CA PRO A 182 18.08 -18.08 -1.39
C PRO A 182 19.00 -16.85 -1.40
N VAL A 183 19.34 -16.36 -2.59
CA VAL A 183 20.30 -15.27 -2.81
C VAL A 183 19.60 -13.91 -2.83
N ALA A 184 20.20 -12.90 -2.20
CA ALA A 184 19.71 -11.53 -2.24
C ALA A 184 19.84 -10.88 -3.62
N LEU A 185 18.96 -9.91 -3.90
CA LEU A 185 19.09 -9.06 -5.08
C LEU A 185 20.19 -8.01 -4.89
N SER A 186 20.89 -7.70 -5.98
CA SER A 186 21.86 -6.61 -6.05
C SER A 186 21.13 -5.28 -6.25
N ILE A 187 21.07 -4.46 -5.20
CA ILE A 187 20.43 -3.14 -5.20
C ILE A 187 21.53 -2.09 -5.08
N HIS A 188 21.64 -1.22 -6.08
CA HIS A 188 22.60 -0.12 -6.07
C HIS A 188 22.16 0.97 -5.11
N HIS A 189 20.87 1.32 -5.16
CA HIS A 189 20.32 2.41 -4.37
C HIS A 189 18.81 2.33 -4.20
N MET A 190 18.28 3.12 -3.26
CA MET A 190 16.89 3.05 -2.79
C MET A 190 16.18 4.39 -3.08
N PRO A 191 15.53 4.53 -4.25
CA PRO A 191 14.81 5.76 -4.57
C PRO A 191 13.46 5.79 -3.84
N ILE A 192 13.19 6.86 -3.11
CA ILE A 192 11.93 7.04 -2.36
C ILE A 192 11.22 8.28 -2.90
N CYS A 193 9.91 8.17 -3.11
CA CYS A 193 9.08 9.29 -3.53
C CYS A 193 8.64 10.12 -2.31
N VAL A 194 8.68 11.44 -2.49
CA VAL A 194 8.16 12.43 -1.54
C VAL A 194 7.14 13.29 -2.25
N SER A 195 5.91 13.28 -1.73
CA SER A 195 4.78 14.02 -2.29
C SER A 195 4.51 15.33 -1.55
N PHE A 196 4.48 16.42 -2.33
CA PHE A 196 4.17 17.77 -1.88
C PHE A 196 2.83 18.22 -2.46
N ALA A 197 1.90 18.59 -1.58
CA ALA A 197 0.62 19.17 -1.96
C ALA A 197 0.69 20.70 -1.91
N PHE A 198 0.15 21.35 -2.94
CA PHE A 198 0.07 22.80 -3.06
C PHE A 198 -1.39 23.27 -2.95
N PHE A 199 -1.58 24.35 -2.20
CA PHE A 199 -2.88 24.99 -2.00
C PHE A 199 -2.83 26.45 -2.41
N GLN A 200 -3.97 26.98 -2.86
CA GLN A 200 -4.18 28.37 -3.23
C GLN A 200 -3.13 28.87 -4.23
N GLN A 201 -3.04 28.19 -5.38
CA GLN A 201 -2.07 28.52 -6.44
C GLN A 201 -0.59 28.44 -6.01
N GLY A 202 -0.29 27.61 -5.01
CA GLY A 202 1.07 27.33 -4.57
C GLY A 202 1.61 28.26 -3.50
N THR A 203 0.76 29.00 -2.79
CA THR A 203 1.18 29.81 -1.63
C THR A 203 1.53 28.95 -0.42
N TYR A 204 0.78 27.87 -0.20
CA TYR A 204 0.99 26.93 0.89
C TYR A 204 1.43 25.57 0.36
N LEU A 205 2.38 24.97 1.08
CA LEU A 205 2.95 23.67 0.79
C LEU A 205 2.80 22.75 2.00
N LEU A 206 2.38 21.51 1.74
CA LEU A 206 2.29 20.44 2.72
C LEU A 206 3.00 19.19 2.21
N VAL A 207 3.57 18.42 3.14
CA VAL A 207 4.11 17.08 2.89
C VAL A 207 3.10 16.05 3.35
N ASP A 208 3.00 14.95 2.60
CA ASP A 208 2.15 13.79 2.93
C ASP A 208 0.68 14.17 3.18
N PRO A 209 -0.06 14.58 2.13
CA PRO A 209 -1.47 14.95 2.27
C PRO A 209 -2.35 13.74 2.65
N ASN A 210 -3.31 13.96 3.54
CA ASN A 210 -4.37 12.99 3.79
C ASN A 210 -5.42 13.01 2.67
N GLU A 211 -6.32 12.02 2.61
CA GLU A 211 -7.38 11.94 1.58
C GLU A 211 -8.20 13.25 1.46
N ARG A 212 -8.56 13.85 2.61
CA ARG A 212 -9.30 15.12 2.63
C ARG A 212 -8.48 16.29 2.11
N GLU A 213 -7.19 16.30 2.39
CA GLU A 213 -6.25 17.33 1.92
C GLU A 213 -6.01 17.17 0.40
N GLU A 214 -5.91 15.94 -0.10
CA GLU A 214 -5.82 15.65 -1.54
C GLU A 214 -7.06 16.10 -2.32
N ARG A 215 -8.25 16.01 -1.72
CA ARG A 215 -9.49 16.48 -2.37
C ARG A 215 -9.59 18.01 -2.47
N VAL A 216 -8.83 18.75 -1.66
CA VAL A 216 -8.86 20.22 -1.65
C VAL A 216 -7.57 20.86 -2.19
N MET A 217 -6.56 20.07 -2.52
CA MET A 217 -5.32 20.57 -3.12
C MET A 217 -5.56 20.99 -4.57
N ASP A 218 -4.84 22.02 -5.00
CA ASP A 218 -4.86 22.47 -6.39
C ASP A 218 -3.86 21.68 -7.24
N GLY A 219 -2.74 21.27 -6.63
CA GLY A 219 -1.78 20.44 -7.32
C GLY A 219 -0.81 19.70 -6.41
N LEU A 220 -0.07 18.79 -7.03
CA LEU A 220 0.80 17.82 -6.38
C LEU A 220 2.12 17.73 -7.15
N LEU A 221 3.22 17.90 -6.44
CA LEU A 221 4.57 17.67 -6.94
C LEU A 221 5.16 16.45 -6.24
N VAL A 222 5.62 15.49 -7.02
CA VAL A 222 6.36 14.34 -6.51
C VAL A 222 7.82 14.50 -6.87
N ILE A 223 8.69 14.26 -5.90
CA ILE A 223 10.14 14.21 -6.09
C ILE A 223 10.61 12.85 -5.59
N ALA A 224 11.22 12.07 -6.47
CA ALA A 224 11.93 10.85 -6.09
C ALA A 224 13.41 11.16 -5.88
N MET A 225 13.92 10.88 -4.68
CA MET A 225 15.33 11.08 -4.36
C MET A 225 15.93 9.81 -3.77
N ASN A 226 17.25 9.76 -3.87
CA ASN A 226 18.07 8.69 -3.32
C ASN A 226 18.75 9.11 -2.01
N LYS A 227 19.34 8.15 -1.27
CA LYS A 227 20.17 8.41 -0.09
C LYS A 227 21.35 9.33 -0.40
N HIS A 228 21.86 9.29 -1.63
CA HIS A 228 22.95 10.15 -2.12
C HIS A 228 22.49 11.58 -2.49
N ARG A 229 21.22 11.94 -2.21
CA ARG A 229 20.62 13.24 -2.56
C ARG A 229 20.54 13.52 -4.07
N GLU A 230 20.67 12.48 -4.88
CA GLU A 230 20.43 12.53 -6.32
C GLU A 230 18.92 12.45 -6.58
N ILE A 231 18.45 13.23 -7.55
CA ILE A 231 17.05 13.23 -7.96
C ILE A 231 16.88 12.21 -9.09
N CYS A 232 16.01 11.22 -8.88
CA CYS A 232 15.70 10.23 -9.89
C CYS A 232 14.60 10.73 -10.83
N THR A 233 13.49 11.23 -10.26
CA THR A 233 12.36 11.73 -11.05
C THR A 233 11.64 12.88 -10.35
N ILE A 234 11.07 13.78 -11.15
CA ILE A 234 10.16 14.83 -10.69
C ILE A 234 8.89 14.75 -11.52
N GLN A 235 7.73 14.92 -10.89
CA GLN A 235 6.45 15.03 -11.59
C GLN A 235 5.58 16.10 -10.95
N SER A 236 5.21 17.12 -11.72
CA SER A 236 4.18 18.08 -11.33
C SER A 236 2.83 17.65 -11.90
N SER A 237 1.77 17.83 -11.12
CA SER A 237 0.40 17.49 -11.49
C SER A 237 -0.60 18.45 -10.84
N GLY A 238 -1.80 18.57 -11.42
CA GLY A 238 -2.83 19.52 -10.96
C GLY A 238 -2.81 20.89 -11.64
N GLY A 239 -1.99 21.08 -12.67
CA GLY A 239 -2.03 22.31 -13.48
C GLY A 239 -1.65 23.59 -12.72
N ILE A 240 -0.87 23.45 -11.64
CA ILE A 240 -0.39 24.56 -10.83
C ILE A 240 0.82 25.25 -11.45
N MET A 241 0.94 26.55 -11.19
CA MET A 241 2.12 27.33 -11.56
C MET A 241 3.08 27.34 -10.38
N LEU A 242 4.27 26.75 -10.57
CA LEU A 242 5.30 26.68 -9.54
C LEU A 242 6.48 27.58 -9.87
N LEU A 243 6.97 28.30 -8.87
CA LEU A 243 8.21 29.05 -8.98
C LEU A 243 9.41 28.13 -8.79
N LYS A 244 10.51 28.41 -9.50
CA LYS A 244 11.76 27.65 -9.38
C LYS A 244 12.27 27.55 -7.94
N ASP A 245 12.14 28.62 -7.15
CA ASP A 245 12.58 28.66 -5.75
C ASP A 245 11.79 27.69 -4.86
N GLN A 246 10.49 27.52 -5.15
CA GLN A 246 9.65 26.59 -4.43
C GLN A 246 10.09 25.15 -4.70
N VAL A 247 10.38 24.80 -5.95
CA VAL A 247 10.86 23.45 -6.32
C VAL A 247 12.21 23.14 -5.65
N LEU A 248 13.14 24.10 -5.63
CA LEU A 248 14.41 23.94 -4.93
C LEU A 248 14.23 23.72 -3.42
N ARG A 249 13.29 24.45 -2.80
CA ARG A 249 12.94 24.24 -1.39
C ARG A 249 12.34 22.85 -1.15
N CYS A 250 11.45 22.38 -2.05
CA CYS A 250 10.88 21.03 -1.98
C CYS A 250 11.98 19.97 -2.06
N SER A 251 12.94 20.14 -2.97
CA SER A 251 14.06 19.20 -3.12
C SER A 251 14.92 19.10 -1.85
N LYS A 252 15.23 20.24 -1.21
CA LYS A 252 15.97 20.23 0.07
C LYS A 252 15.21 19.48 1.18
N ILE A 253 13.90 19.70 1.27
CA ILE A 253 13.05 19.01 2.26
C ILE A 253 12.96 17.51 1.94
N ALA A 254 12.77 17.15 0.67
CA ALA A 254 12.72 15.76 0.22
C ALA A 254 14.01 15.02 0.55
N GLY A 255 15.18 15.63 0.37
CA GLY A 255 16.47 15.02 0.71
C GLY A 255 16.58 14.64 2.20
N VAL A 256 16.06 15.48 3.10
CA VAL A 256 16.02 15.17 4.55
C VAL A 256 15.05 14.02 4.83
N LYS A 257 13.85 14.06 4.24
CA LYS A 257 12.83 13.03 4.47
C LYS A 257 13.19 11.66 3.90
N VAL A 258 13.81 11.62 2.73
CA VAL A 258 14.33 10.37 2.15
C VAL A 258 15.41 9.76 3.04
N ALA A 259 16.29 10.57 3.65
CA ALA A 259 17.28 10.05 4.59
C ALA A 259 16.62 9.40 5.83
N GLU A 260 15.65 10.07 6.46
CA GLU A 260 14.89 9.54 7.60
C GLU A 260 14.19 8.21 7.25
N ILE A 261 13.51 8.14 6.10
CA ILE A 261 12.77 6.94 5.68
C ILE A 261 13.74 5.81 5.32
N THR A 262 14.87 6.11 4.67
CA THR A 262 15.87 5.10 4.31
C THR A 262 16.47 4.46 5.57
N GLU A 263 16.75 5.25 6.61
CA GLU A 263 17.20 4.70 7.89
C GLU A 263 16.15 3.79 8.54
N LEU A 264 14.87 4.15 8.45
CA LEU A 264 13.77 3.33 8.95
C LEU A 264 13.71 1.98 8.21
N ILE A 265 13.84 1.99 6.88
CA ILE A 265 13.87 0.77 6.05
C ILE A 265 15.05 -0.11 6.44
N GLN A 266 16.25 0.47 6.59
CA GLN A 266 17.45 -0.29 6.97
C GLN A 266 17.30 -0.93 8.36
N LYS A 267 16.80 -0.17 9.35
CA LYS A 267 16.50 -0.69 10.70
C LYS A 267 15.46 -1.80 10.67
N ALA A 268 14.42 -1.66 9.86
CA ALA A 268 13.37 -2.68 9.72
C ALA A 268 13.93 -3.98 9.12
N LEU A 269 14.73 -3.90 8.05
CA LEU A 269 15.36 -5.06 7.42
C LEU A 269 16.36 -5.76 8.36
N GLU A 270 17.15 -5.00 9.12
CA GLU A 270 18.10 -5.57 10.07
C GLU A 270 17.37 -6.27 11.24
N ASN A 271 16.27 -5.69 11.72
CA ASN A 271 15.44 -6.31 12.76
C ASN A 271 14.81 -7.61 12.26
N ASP A 272 14.25 -7.64 11.05
CA ASP A 272 13.69 -8.85 10.46
C ASP A 272 14.75 -9.95 10.29
N GLN A 273 15.96 -9.58 9.83
CA GLN A 273 17.05 -10.52 9.68
C GLN A 273 17.53 -11.10 11.03
N LYS A 274 17.49 -10.31 12.12
CA LYS A 274 17.80 -10.78 13.48
C LYS A 274 16.74 -11.76 13.98
N VAL A 275 15.46 -11.40 13.86
CA VAL A 275 14.34 -12.26 14.26
C VAL A 275 14.37 -13.60 13.52
N ARG A 276 14.64 -13.60 12.21
CA ARG A 276 14.76 -14.85 11.43
C ARG A 276 15.96 -15.70 11.86
N LYS A 277 17.09 -15.10 12.22
CA LYS A 277 18.28 -15.82 12.72
C LYS A 277 18.06 -16.44 14.10
N GLU A 278 17.29 -15.77 14.95
CA GLU A 278 16.96 -16.23 16.29
C GLU A 278 15.83 -17.29 16.29
N GLY A 279 15.25 -17.59 15.13
CA GLY A 279 14.12 -18.51 15.00
C GLY A 279 12.82 -17.97 15.62
N GLY A 280 12.72 -16.64 15.76
CA GLY A 280 11.54 -15.98 16.31
C GLY A 280 10.31 -16.13 15.41
N LYS A 281 9.11 -15.98 15.97
CA LYS A 281 7.86 -15.95 15.20
C LYS A 281 7.87 -14.73 14.27
N PHE A 282 7.79 -14.94 12.97
CA PHE A 282 7.73 -13.88 11.95
C PHE A 282 6.44 -13.97 11.13
N GLY A 283 5.97 -12.83 10.62
CA GLY A 283 4.79 -12.72 9.79
C GLY A 283 3.78 -11.67 10.26
N PHE A 284 2.80 -11.41 9.40
CA PHE A 284 1.80 -10.35 9.59
C PHE A 284 0.97 -10.53 10.87
N ALA A 285 0.67 -11.76 11.26
CA ALA A 285 -0.11 -12.04 12.46
C ALA A 285 0.62 -11.66 13.76
N GLU A 286 1.96 -11.69 13.76
CA GLU A 286 2.76 -11.31 14.93
C GLU A 286 3.03 -9.80 14.96
N SER A 287 3.01 -9.13 13.81
CA SER A 287 3.18 -7.67 13.73
C SER A 287 1.91 -6.89 14.11
N ILE A 288 0.74 -7.51 14.04
CA ILE A 288 -0.49 -6.95 14.61
C ILE A 288 -0.41 -7.06 16.13
N ALA A 289 -0.36 -5.92 16.82
CA ALA A 289 -0.37 -5.88 18.28
C ALA A 289 -1.56 -6.67 18.85
N ASN A 290 -1.27 -7.68 19.69
CA ASN A 290 -2.25 -8.53 20.38
C ASN A 290 -3.23 -7.77 21.31
N GLN A 291 -3.11 -6.44 21.40
CA GLN A 291 -3.83 -5.58 22.32
C GLN A 291 -4.95 -4.78 21.63
N ARG A 292 -5.65 -5.40 20.66
CA ARG A 292 -6.88 -4.82 20.08
C ARG A 292 -8.03 -5.81 20.20
N ILE A 293 -9.18 -5.29 20.63
CA ILE A 293 -10.46 -6.01 20.73
C ILE A 293 -10.82 -6.74 19.42
N THR A 294 -10.35 -6.22 18.29
CA THR A 294 -10.66 -6.72 16.94
C THR A 294 -9.81 -7.89 16.47
N ALA A 295 -8.73 -8.25 17.18
CA ALA A 295 -7.82 -9.31 16.74
C ALA A 295 -7.50 -10.25 17.90
N PHE A 296 -7.83 -11.53 17.74
CA PHE A 296 -7.54 -12.57 18.72
C PHE A 296 -6.87 -13.74 18.03
N LYS A 297 -5.72 -14.18 18.57
CA LYS A 297 -5.01 -15.37 18.12
C LYS A 297 -5.09 -16.44 19.19
N MET A 298 -5.56 -17.63 18.82
CA MET A 298 -5.48 -18.84 19.65
C MET A 298 -4.82 -19.94 18.84
N GLU A 299 -3.80 -20.55 19.39
CA GLU A 299 -3.33 -21.86 18.89
C GLU A 299 -4.33 -22.90 19.39
N LYS A 300 -5.12 -23.49 18.48
CA LYS A 300 -5.96 -24.64 18.81
C LYS A 300 -5.08 -25.89 18.79
N ALA A 301 -5.04 -26.62 19.89
CA ALA A 301 -4.46 -27.96 19.90
C ALA A 301 -5.31 -28.88 19.00
N PRO A 302 -4.69 -29.75 18.19
CA PRO A 302 -5.44 -30.80 17.51
C PRO A 302 -6.09 -31.69 18.57
N VAL A 303 -7.40 -31.79 18.53
CA VAL A 303 -8.14 -32.78 19.31
C VAL A 303 -8.20 -34.03 18.45
N ASP A 304 -7.45 -35.07 18.81
CA ASP A 304 -7.50 -36.36 18.11
C ASP A 304 -8.92 -36.93 18.23
N THR A 305 -9.68 -36.90 17.13
CA THR A 305 -11.05 -37.44 17.06
C THR A 305 -11.08 -38.93 16.70
N SER A 306 -9.93 -39.57 16.49
CA SER A 306 -9.80 -40.99 16.16
C SER A 306 -10.46 -41.89 17.21
N ASP A 307 -10.28 -41.58 18.50
CA ASP A 307 -10.87 -42.35 19.60
C ASP A 307 -12.41 -42.24 19.65
N VAL A 308 -12.97 -41.17 19.07
CA VAL A 308 -14.41 -40.92 19.03
C VAL A 308 -15.04 -41.66 17.85
N GLU A 309 -14.33 -41.72 16.71
CA GLU A 309 -14.76 -42.47 15.52
C GLU A 309 -14.71 -43.99 15.75
N GLU A 310 -13.68 -44.50 16.42
CA GLU A 310 -13.59 -45.92 16.79
C GLU A 310 -14.69 -46.33 17.77
N LYS A 311 -14.92 -45.52 18.82
CA LYS A 311 -16.03 -45.76 19.76
C LYS A 311 -17.40 -45.65 19.11
N ALA A 312 -17.59 -44.73 18.16
CA ALA A 312 -18.85 -44.66 17.40
C ALA A 312 -19.05 -45.90 16.52
N GLY A 313 -17.98 -46.45 15.92
CA GLY A 313 -18.02 -47.69 15.16
C GLY A 313 -18.37 -48.91 16.02
N GLU A 314 -17.82 -49.00 17.23
CA GLU A 314 -18.15 -50.06 18.20
C GLU A 314 -19.61 -49.99 18.65
N ILE A 315 -20.13 -48.79 18.95
CA ILE A 315 -21.53 -48.60 19.37
C ILE A 315 -22.51 -48.95 18.24
N ILE A 316 -22.17 -48.65 16.99
CA ILE A 316 -22.99 -49.03 15.82
C ILE A 316 -22.94 -50.54 15.59
N ALA A 317 -21.81 -51.20 15.87
CA ALA A 317 -21.67 -52.65 15.75
C ALA A 317 -22.36 -53.42 16.89
N GLU A 318 -22.42 -52.85 18.10
CA GLU A 318 -23.14 -53.41 19.25
C GLU A 318 -24.66 -53.13 19.20
N ALA A 319 -25.12 -52.20 18.36
CA ALA A 319 -26.53 -51.93 18.17
C ALA A 319 -27.20 -53.06 17.35
N GLU A 320 -28.02 -53.89 18.01
CA GLU A 320 -28.87 -54.87 17.30
C GLU A 320 -29.88 -54.16 16.38
N PRO A 321 -30.11 -54.66 15.14
CA PRO A 321 -31.06 -54.05 14.23
C PRO A 321 -32.48 -54.14 14.81
N PRO A 322 -33.30 -53.08 14.71
CA PRO A 322 -34.66 -53.12 15.23
C PRO A 322 -35.46 -54.22 14.53
N SER A 323 -36.07 -55.10 15.33
CA SER A 323 -36.92 -56.19 14.82
C SER A 323 -38.03 -55.63 13.93
N GLU A 324 -38.15 -56.15 12.71
CA GLU A 324 -39.21 -55.78 11.77
C GLU A 324 -40.60 -56.10 12.37
N VAL A 325 -41.27 -55.10 12.94
CA VAL A 325 -42.67 -55.21 13.31
C VAL A 325 -43.50 -55.05 12.04
N VAL A 326 -43.85 -56.18 11.41
CA VAL A 326 -44.77 -56.25 10.28
C VAL A 326 -46.16 -55.79 10.74
N SER A 327 -46.55 -54.56 10.41
CA SER A 327 -47.91 -54.06 10.64
C SER A 327 -48.87 -54.64 9.59
N LYS A 328 -49.71 -55.60 10.01
CA LYS A 328 -50.85 -56.07 9.19
C LYS A 328 -51.89 -54.94 9.11
N PRO A 329 -52.31 -54.47 7.92
CA PRO A 329 -53.34 -53.45 7.82
C PRO A 329 -54.70 -54.05 8.18
N VAL A 330 -55.38 -53.48 9.18
CA VAL A 330 -56.74 -53.86 9.59
C VAL A 330 -57.75 -53.11 8.71
N LEU A 331 -58.57 -53.85 7.95
CA LEU A 331 -59.70 -53.30 7.18
C LEU A 331 -60.92 -53.16 8.09
N TRP A 332 -61.40 -51.92 8.26
CA TRP A 332 -62.61 -51.62 9.04
C TRP A 332 -63.84 -51.61 8.12
N THR A 333 -64.82 -52.47 8.40
CA THR A 333 -66.13 -52.48 7.71
C THR A 333 -67.17 -51.69 8.50
N SER A 334 -68.21 -51.21 7.81
CA SER A 334 -69.18 -50.22 8.29
C SER A 334 -70.29 -50.82 9.16
N GLY A 335 -70.52 -50.25 10.35
CA GLY A 335 -71.85 -50.29 10.98
C GLY A 335 -71.88 -50.38 12.51
N THR A 336 -72.13 -49.24 13.16
CA THR A 336 -72.90 -49.06 14.41
C THR A 336 -72.14 -49.05 15.76
N ALA A 337 -71.99 -47.82 16.29
CA ALA A 337 -72.07 -47.31 17.68
C ALA A 337 -71.62 -48.21 18.86
N ARG A 338 -70.87 -47.74 19.88
CA ARG A 338 -71.17 -46.60 20.75
C ARG A 338 -70.03 -46.41 21.79
N ILE A 339 -69.62 -45.15 21.97
CA ILE A 339 -69.21 -44.42 23.20
C ILE A 339 -68.28 -45.06 24.26
N GLY A 340 -67.20 -44.31 24.57
CA GLY A 340 -66.63 -44.10 25.91
C GLY A 340 -65.23 -44.72 26.10
N GLU A 341 -64.21 -44.07 26.68
CA GLU A 341 -64.03 -42.75 27.30
C GLU A 341 -62.56 -42.34 27.05
N GLY A 342 -62.31 -41.04 26.85
CA GLY A 342 -61.01 -40.51 26.42
C GLY A 342 -59.99 -40.34 27.54
N VAL A 343 -58.73 -40.11 27.14
CA VAL A 343 -57.78 -39.21 27.82
C VAL A 343 -56.92 -38.51 26.73
N GLU A 344 -56.50 -37.30 27.08
CA GLU A 344 -56.17 -36.14 26.24
C GLU A 344 -54.87 -36.21 25.42
N ASN A 345 -54.87 -35.50 24.29
CA ASN A 345 -53.70 -35.19 23.46
C ASN A 345 -53.12 -33.83 23.87
N SER A 346 -51.83 -33.77 24.19
CA SER A 346 -51.10 -32.51 24.45
C SER A 346 -50.15 -32.18 23.29
N TRP A 347 -50.69 -31.99 22.10
CA TRP A 347 -49.99 -31.37 20.97
C TRP A 347 -50.98 -30.45 20.23
N GLY A 348 -50.91 -29.17 20.55
CA GLY A 348 -51.47 -28.06 19.79
C GLY A 348 -50.59 -26.86 20.13
N ASP A 349 -49.73 -26.49 19.19
CA ASP A 349 -49.93 -25.34 18.29
C ASP A 349 -49.83 -24.02 19.03
N LEU A 350 -48.86 -23.18 18.63
CA LEU A 350 -48.94 -21.72 18.59
C LEU A 350 -47.61 -21.14 18.09
N GLU A 351 -47.51 -20.98 16.76
CA GLU A 351 -46.85 -19.80 16.20
C GLU A 351 -47.84 -18.62 16.20
N ASP A 352 -47.25 -17.42 16.21
CA ASP A 352 -47.81 -16.08 16.05
C ASP A 352 -48.53 -15.42 17.24
N SER A 353 -47.88 -14.42 17.86
CA SER A 353 -48.19 -13.01 17.59
C SER A 353 -47.44 -12.02 18.50
N GLU A 354 -47.22 -10.85 17.93
CA GLU A 354 -46.47 -9.67 18.37
C GLU A 354 -47.05 -8.96 19.62
N LYS A 355 -46.16 -8.34 20.42
CA LYS A 355 -46.12 -6.91 20.82
C LYS A 355 -45.66 -6.65 22.27
N ASP A 356 -44.69 -5.73 22.34
CA ASP A 356 -44.48 -4.62 23.27
C ASP A 356 -45.20 -4.62 24.64
N GLU A 357 -44.45 -4.43 25.73
CA GLU A 357 -44.61 -3.28 26.63
C GLU A 357 -43.53 -3.22 27.72
N ASP A 358 -43.11 -1.99 28.01
CA ASP A 358 -42.11 -1.51 28.96
C ASP A 358 -42.61 -1.50 30.43
N GLU A 359 -41.72 -1.06 31.33
CA GLU A 359 -41.86 -0.73 32.77
C GLU A 359 -41.57 -1.90 33.73
N GLY A 360 -40.66 -1.81 34.71
CA GLY A 360 -40.26 -0.67 35.53
C GLY A 360 -40.48 -1.08 36.99
N GLY A 361 -39.42 -1.49 37.71
CA GLY A 361 -39.56 -2.01 39.08
C GLY A 361 -38.25 -1.94 39.87
N SER A 362 -38.25 -1.06 40.86
CA SER A 362 -37.19 -0.63 41.77
C SER A 362 -36.46 -1.74 42.56
N HIS A 363 -35.14 -1.60 42.68
CA HIS A 363 -34.33 -2.26 43.70
C HIS A 363 -34.27 -1.41 44.98
N GLU A 364 -34.78 -1.96 46.08
CA GLU A 364 -34.47 -1.52 47.45
C GLU A 364 -33.75 -2.66 48.19
N ALA A 365 -32.77 -2.30 49.01
CA ALA A 365 -31.81 -3.16 49.66
C ALA A 365 -32.11 -3.33 51.16
N VAL A 366 -31.93 -4.54 51.73
CA VAL A 366 -31.62 -4.81 53.16
C VAL A 366 -30.93 -6.19 53.27
N ILE A 367 -29.59 -6.26 53.41
CA ILE A 367 -28.75 -6.53 54.63
C ILE A 367 -28.95 -7.92 55.29
N LEU A 368 -27.86 -8.71 55.37
CA LEU A 368 -27.30 -9.27 56.62
C LEU A 368 -25.93 -9.96 56.44
N ASP A 369 -25.11 -9.76 57.46
CA ASP A 369 -23.65 -9.86 57.55
C ASP A 369 -23.04 -11.24 57.88
N ASN A 370 -21.71 -11.28 57.70
CA ASN A 370 -20.65 -11.95 58.48
C ASN A 370 -20.06 -13.27 57.95
N ILE A 371 -18.76 -13.22 57.60
CA ILE A 371 -17.66 -13.92 58.29
C ILE A 371 -16.33 -13.16 58.03
N LYS A 372 -15.61 -12.87 59.12
CA LYS A 372 -14.27 -12.26 59.20
C LYS A 372 -13.17 -13.23 58.75
N MET A 373 -12.05 -12.70 58.24
CA MET A 373 -10.72 -13.05 58.76
C MET A 373 -9.69 -11.93 58.55
N ASP A 374 -8.80 -11.85 59.53
CA ASP A 374 -8.03 -10.68 59.95
C ASP A 374 -6.79 -10.33 59.13
N THR A 375 -6.45 -9.06 59.31
CA THR A 375 -5.28 -8.26 58.94
C THR A 375 -3.95 -8.64 59.60
N GLY A 376 -2.86 -8.22 58.98
CA GLY A 376 -1.57 -7.87 59.63
C GLY A 376 -0.39 -8.07 58.68
N ALA A 377 0.09 -7.06 57.94
CA ALA A 377 0.92 -5.91 58.33
C ALA A 377 2.31 -6.04 57.68
N GLY A 378 2.77 -4.99 56.97
CA GLY A 378 4.10 -4.95 56.37
C GLY A 378 4.23 -3.90 55.26
N VAL A 379 4.20 -2.63 55.64
CA VAL A 379 4.58 -1.48 54.79
C VAL A 379 6.09 -1.39 54.74
N SER A 380 6.68 -1.33 53.55
CA SER A 380 8.01 -0.75 53.32
C SER A 380 8.07 -0.12 51.93
N ASP A 381 8.44 1.16 51.94
CA ASP A 381 8.65 2.08 50.83
C ASP A 381 9.42 1.52 49.63
N ILE A 382 8.93 1.81 48.41
CA ILE A 382 9.77 2.00 47.23
C ILE A 382 9.24 3.23 46.49
N GLY A 383 10.11 4.24 46.42
CA GLY A 383 9.80 5.61 46.04
C GLY A 383 9.36 5.79 44.58
N SER A 384 8.47 6.76 44.43
CA SER A 384 8.20 7.50 43.20
C SER A 384 9.48 8.19 42.71
N GLN A 385 10.02 7.73 41.59
CA GLN A 385 11.12 8.40 40.89
C GLN A 385 10.58 8.95 39.56
N GLU A 386 10.30 10.26 39.56
CA GLU A 386 10.13 11.02 38.32
C GLU A 386 11.42 10.90 37.48
N PRO A 387 11.34 10.72 36.15
CA PRO A 387 12.54 10.73 35.33
C PRO A 387 13.14 12.14 35.29
N ASP A 388 14.39 12.25 35.76
CA ASP A 388 15.20 13.46 35.80
C ASP A 388 15.15 14.24 34.48
N ARG A 389 14.45 15.39 34.48
CA ARG A 389 14.45 16.35 33.37
C ARG A 389 15.86 16.80 32.97
N ASN A 390 16.83 16.71 33.88
CA ASN A 390 18.23 17.07 33.63
C ASN A 390 18.99 16.04 32.78
N LYS A 391 18.64 14.75 32.85
CA LYS A 391 19.22 13.71 31.97
C LYS A 391 18.69 13.82 30.53
N LEU A 392 17.42 14.18 30.36
CA LEU A 392 16.86 14.49 29.03
C LEU A 392 17.48 15.75 28.43
N LEU A 393 17.82 16.75 29.25
CA LEU A 393 18.51 17.96 28.80
C LEU A 393 20.00 17.73 28.49
N GLU A 394 20.67 16.77 29.14
CA GLU A 394 22.03 16.34 28.76
C GLU A 394 22.03 15.56 27.43
N ILE A 395 21.08 14.64 27.23
CA ILE A 395 20.93 13.90 25.96
C ILE A 395 20.57 14.86 24.81
N LEU A 396 19.74 15.88 25.06
CA LEU A 396 19.44 16.94 24.09
C LEU A 396 20.62 17.89 23.84
N ARG A 397 21.51 18.09 24.82
CA ARG A 397 22.75 18.87 24.64
C ARG A 397 23.77 18.12 23.79
N ASP A 398 23.95 16.82 24.02
CA ASP A 398 24.85 15.99 23.22
C ASP A 398 24.36 15.86 21.76
N TYR A 399 23.05 15.88 21.53
CA TYR A 399 22.47 15.94 20.18
C TYR A 399 22.69 17.28 19.46
N LEU A 400 22.77 18.39 20.21
CA LEU A 400 22.90 19.74 19.64
C LEU A 400 24.37 20.12 19.33
N TYR A 401 25.35 19.41 19.90
CA TYR A 401 26.78 19.66 19.67
C TYR A 401 27.42 18.80 18.55
N CYS A 402 26.67 17.88 17.94
CA CYS A 402 27.16 17.06 16.80
C CYS A 402 26.88 17.65 15.40
N PHE A 403 26.31 18.87 15.29
CA PHE A 403 26.06 19.52 14.00
C PHE A 403 26.43 21.01 13.95
N PRO A 404 27.69 21.41 14.13
CA PRO A 404 28.21 22.57 13.42
C PRO A 404 28.73 22.09 12.05
N ASP A 405 28.28 22.73 10.97
CA ASP A 405 28.82 22.58 9.60
C ASP A 405 28.20 21.51 8.69
N ILE A 406 26.93 21.70 8.28
CA ILE A 406 26.45 21.27 6.96
C ILE A 406 25.55 22.36 6.35
N PHE A 407 26.14 23.55 6.17
CA PHE A 407 25.68 24.55 5.21
C PHE A 407 26.78 24.70 4.16
N ILE A 408 26.88 23.70 3.30
CA ILE A 408 27.66 23.78 2.07
C ILE A 408 26.67 23.52 0.94
N ASP A 409 26.61 24.46 0.00
CA ASP A 409 25.86 24.35 -1.25
C ASP A 409 26.48 23.22 -2.09
N ASP A 410 26.19 21.97 -1.74
CA ASP A 410 26.56 20.84 -2.59
C ASP A 410 25.68 20.87 -3.85
N PRO A 411 26.27 20.80 -5.05
CA PRO A 411 25.51 20.79 -6.29
C PRO A 411 24.66 19.52 -6.35
N ILE A 412 23.35 19.69 -6.58
CA ILE A 412 22.43 18.59 -6.87
C ILE A 412 22.83 17.99 -8.21
N VAL A 413 23.41 16.79 -8.18
CA VAL A 413 23.77 16.04 -9.38
C VAL A 413 22.50 15.41 -9.93
N LEU A 414 22.11 15.85 -11.14
CA LEU A 414 21.05 15.20 -11.91
C LEU A 414 21.64 13.92 -12.49
N SER A 415 20.98 12.79 -12.28
CA SER A 415 21.37 11.55 -12.95
C SER A 415 21.05 11.69 -14.44
N ASP A 416 22.08 11.71 -15.29
CA ASP A 416 21.96 11.76 -16.75
C ASP A 416 21.14 10.56 -17.24
N SER A 417 19.85 10.79 -17.51
CA SER A 417 18.96 9.89 -18.22
C SER A 417 18.41 10.68 -19.41
N GLU A 418 18.77 10.17 -20.59
CA GLU A 418 18.49 10.62 -21.96
C GLU A 418 17.38 11.67 -22.13
N GLU A 419 17.75 12.73 -22.85
CA GLU A 419 17.00 13.95 -23.17
C GLU A 419 15.58 13.66 -23.72
N GLU A 420 14.55 14.00 -22.93
CA GLU A 420 13.23 14.34 -23.49
C GLU A 420 13.16 15.87 -23.63
N GLU A 421 12.96 16.35 -24.87
CA GLU A 421 12.89 17.76 -25.23
C GLU A 421 11.85 18.53 -24.39
N MET A 422 12.31 19.33 -23.43
CA MET A 422 11.49 20.40 -22.85
C MET A 422 11.41 21.55 -23.86
N ILE A 423 10.30 21.64 -24.59
CA ILE A 423 9.96 22.83 -25.38
C ILE A 423 9.56 23.94 -24.39
N ILE A 424 10.54 24.75 -23.99
CA ILE A 424 10.30 26.00 -23.27
C ILE A 424 9.80 27.03 -24.28
N LEU A 425 8.49 27.24 -24.32
CA LEU A 425 7.90 28.37 -25.02
C LEU A 425 8.12 29.65 -24.20
N GLU A 426 9.15 30.43 -24.53
CA GLU A 426 9.28 31.79 -24.02
C GLU A 426 8.19 32.69 -24.64
N PRO A 427 7.51 33.53 -23.85
CA PRO A 427 6.52 34.47 -24.39
C PRO A 427 7.22 35.64 -25.10
N ASP A 428 7.03 35.70 -26.42
CA ASP A 428 7.47 36.78 -27.31
C ASP A 428 7.16 38.17 -26.73
N LYS A 429 8.22 38.94 -26.44
CA LYS A 429 8.13 40.39 -26.26
C LYS A 429 8.13 41.06 -27.65
N ASN A 430 7.04 41.78 -27.93
CA ASN A 430 6.77 42.56 -29.14
C ASN A 430 7.99 43.23 -29.82
N PRO A 431 8.07 43.20 -31.17
CA PRO A 431 9.19 43.74 -31.92
C PRO A 431 9.14 45.27 -32.02
N LYS A 432 10.22 45.94 -31.62
CA LYS A 432 10.47 47.35 -31.96
C LYS A 432 11.08 47.44 -33.37
N LYS A 433 10.39 48.20 -34.22
CA LYS A 433 10.72 48.58 -35.60
C LYS A 433 12.20 48.93 -35.77
N ILE A 434 12.89 48.24 -36.70
CA ILE A 434 14.13 48.74 -37.32
C ILE A 434 13.92 48.84 -38.83
N ARG A 435 14.39 49.97 -39.32
CA ARG A 435 14.20 50.62 -40.60
C ARG A 435 15.09 49.99 -41.69
N THR A 436 14.50 49.84 -42.88
CA THR A 436 15.09 49.41 -44.14
C THR A 436 16.32 50.23 -44.56
N GLN A 437 17.38 49.56 -45.02
CA GLN A 437 18.24 50.03 -46.11
C GLN A 437 18.59 48.86 -47.05
N THR A 438 18.36 49.14 -48.33
CA THR A 438 18.57 48.36 -49.56
C THR A 438 20.04 48.22 -49.95
N THR A 439 20.44 47.11 -50.60
CA THR A 439 21.10 47.10 -51.95
C THR A 439 21.34 45.67 -52.51
N SER A 440 20.70 45.42 -53.67
CA SER A 440 21.17 44.70 -54.88
C SER A 440 21.73 43.27 -54.87
N ALA A 441 21.03 42.34 -55.56
CA ALA A 441 21.57 41.54 -56.67
C ALA A 441 20.45 40.89 -57.53
N LYS A 442 20.70 40.82 -58.85
CA LYS A 442 19.83 40.49 -60.01
C LYS A 442 19.27 39.05 -60.01
N GLN A 443 17.96 38.85 -60.24
CA GLN A 443 17.28 38.45 -61.50
C GLN A 443 17.80 37.18 -62.21
N GLU A 444 16.97 36.12 -62.25
CA GLU A 444 16.66 35.36 -63.48
C GLU A 444 15.32 34.60 -63.37
N LYS A 445 14.67 34.39 -64.52
CA LYS A 445 13.22 34.17 -64.73
C LYS A 445 12.78 32.69 -64.69
N ALA A 446 11.49 32.49 -64.39
CA ALA A 446 10.70 31.25 -64.51
C ALA A 446 10.46 30.82 -66.00
N PRO A 447 9.82 29.65 -66.27
CA PRO A 447 8.35 29.61 -66.25
C PRO A 447 7.66 28.29 -65.83
N SER A 448 6.37 28.47 -65.54
CA SER A 448 5.29 27.59 -65.08
C SER A 448 4.94 26.34 -65.91
N LYS A 449 4.39 25.30 -65.25
CA LYS A 449 3.47 24.29 -65.85
C LYS A 449 2.18 24.11 -65.02
N LYS A 450 1.03 24.25 -65.68
CA LYS A 450 -0.34 23.92 -65.22
C LYS A 450 -0.57 22.40 -65.21
N PRO A 451 -1.59 21.88 -64.48
CA PRO A 451 -2.25 20.64 -64.88
C PRO A 451 -3.72 20.84 -65.27
N MET A 452 -4.10 20.17 -66.36
CA MET A 452 -5.44 20.06 -66.94
C MET A 452 -6.28 18.95 -66.26
N LYS A 453 -7.59 19.19 -66.18
CA LYS A 453 -8.66 18.24 -65.79
C LYS A 453 -8.83 17.08 -66.79
N LYS A 454 -9.16 15.87 -66.31
CA LYS A 454 -10.03 14.91 -67.02
C LYS A 454 -11.00 14.21 -66.06
N ARG A 455 -12.28 14.17 -66.50
CA ARG A 455 -13.50 13.62 -65.86
C ARG A 455 -13.72 12.15 -66.23
N LYS A 456 -14.44 11.41 -65.37
CA LYS A 456 -15.52 10.41 -65.66
C LYS A 456 -16.04 9.94 -64.28
N LYS A 457 -17.27 10.17 -63.77
CA LYS A 457 -18.68 10.14 -64.21
C LYS A 457 -19.33 8.74 -64.08
N LYS A 458 -20.24 8.56 -63.10
CA LYS A 458 -21.57 7.87 -63.11
C LYS A 458 -22.12 7.80 -61.66
N ARG A 459 -23.25 8.47 -61.35
CA ARG A 459 -24.68 7.99 -61.29
C ARG A 459 -24.96 7.20 -59.98
N ALA A 460 -26.05 7.37 -59.22
CA ALA A 460 -27.39 7.91 -59.49
C ALA A 460 -28.17 8.23 -58.18
N THR A 461 -29.17 9.14 -58.29
CA THR A 461 -30.57 9.14 -57.73
C THR A 461 -30.80 8.82 -56.24
N ASN A 462 -31.62 9.55 -55.48
CA ASN A 462 -32.75 10.44 -55.77
C ASN A 462 -32.78 11.62 -54.79
#